data_AF-A0A443U1Q8-F1
#
_entry.id   AF-A0A443U1Q8-F1
#
_cell.length_a   1.000
_cell.length_b   1.000
_cell.length_c   1.000
_cell.angle_alpha   90.00
_cell.angle_beta   90.00
_cell.angle_gamma   90.00
#
_symmetry.space_group_name_H-M   'P 1'
#
loop_
_entity.id
_entity.type
_entity.pdbx_description
1 polymer ?
#
loop_
_entity_poly.entity_id
_entity_poly.type
_entity_poly.pdbx_seq_one_letter_code
_entity_poly.pdbx_strand_id
1 'polypeptide(L)'
;MTDENQIKVLFCILRRRFVDYVPEFENCVEEREVINETPKGYRMSVSYGTSVYLHADYEFFESRQAAYQWCARRVTASIEKMKQKMQAAEATKIKLIEASGNCGE
;
A
#
# COMPACT_ATOMS: atom_id res chain seq x y z
N MET A 1 -32.27 -18.86 4.92
CA MET A 1 -30.88 -19.08 5.34
C MET A 1 -30.45 -17.83 6.05
N THR A 2 -30.11 -17.95 7.33
CA THR A 2 -29.89 -16.84 8.26
C THR A 2 -28.64 -16.06 7.85
N ASP A 3 -28.85 -14.84 7.35
CA ASP A 3 -27.82 -13.78 7.31
C ASP A 3 -27.49 -13.40 8.76
N GLU A 4 -26.71 -14.24 9.43
CA GLU A 4 -26.10 -13.87 10.70
C GLU A 4 -25.04 -12.81 10.38
N ASN A 5 -25.33 -11.57 10.76
CA ASN A 5 -24.37 -10.47 10.81
C ASN A 5 -23.22 -10.87 11.75
N GLN A 6 -22.24 -11.63 11.25
CA GLN A 6 -21.08 -12.04 12.03
C GLN A 6 -20.06 -10.90 12.04
N ILE A 7 -19.96 -10.21 13.17
CA ILE A 7 -18.90 -9.22 13.37
C ILE A 7 -17.54 -9.93 13.34
N LYS A 8 -16.67 -9.49 12.43
CA LYS A 8 -15.29 -9.95 12.30
C LYS A 8 -14.35 -8.77 12.51
N VAL A 9 -13.23 -9.02 13.17
CA VAL A 9 -12.13 -8.07 13.27
C VAL A 9 -11.20 -8.30 12.09
N LEU A 10 -10.93 -7.25 11.31
CA LEU A 10 -9.96 -7.27 10.21
C LEU A 10 -8.93 -6.18 10.42
N PHE A 11 -7.75 -6.40 9.86
CA PHE A 11 -6.67 -5.43 9.79
C PHE A 11 -6.75 -4.74 8.43
N CYS A 12 -6.63 -3.43 8.39
CA CYS A 12 -6.79 -2.66 7.17
C CYS A 12 -5.69 -1.62 6.99
N ILE A 13 -5.41 -1.32 5.73
CA ILE A 13 -4.39 -0.37 5.31
C ILE A 13 -5.01 0.60 4.30
N LEU A 14 -4.85 1.90 4.53
CA LEU A 14 -5.25 2.92 3.55
C LEU A 14 -4.31 2.91 2.35
N ARG A 15 -4.78 2.46 1.18
CA ARG A 15 -3.99 2.30 -0.05
C ARG A 15 -3.26 3.57 -0.46
N ARG A 16 -3.92 4.74 -0.31
CA ARG A 16 -3.36 6.04 -0.69
C ARG A 16 -2.11 6.44 0.13
N ARG A 17 -1.92 5.88 1.33
CA ARG A 17 -0.71 6.16 2.12
C ARG A 17 0.56 5.52 1.54
N PHE A 18 0.45 4.59 0.59
CA PHE A 18 1.58 3.79 0.08
C PHE A 18 1.99 4.14 -1.36
N VAL A 19 1.60 5.33 -1.86
CA VAL A 19 1.91 5.75 -3.24
C VAL A 19 3.31 6.39 -3.32
N ASP A 20 3.71 7.18 -2.33
CA ASP A 20 4.96 7.98 -2.39
C ASP A 20 5.77 8.03 -1.07
N TYR A 21 5.18 7.66 0.06
CA TYR A 21 5.79 7.74 1.38
C TYR A 21 5.50 6.45 2.14
N VAL A 22 6.47 5.96 2.91
CA VAL A 22 6.23 4.85 3.83
C VAL A 22 5.98 5.49 5.19
N PRO A 23 4.72 5.61 5.66
CA PRO A 23 4.48 6.06 7.01
C PRO A 23 5.18 5.10 7.99
N GLU A 24 5.51 5.61 9.18
CA GLU A 24 6.04 4.80 10.28
C GLU A 24 5.27 3.48 10.36
N PHE A 25 6.01 2.38 10.26
CA PHE A 25 5.44 1.05 10.06
C PHE A 25 4.48 0.66 11.19
N GLU A 26 4.68 1.22 12.39
CA GLU A 26 3.81 1.01 13.55
C GLU A 26 2.39 1.59 13.39
N ASN A 27 2.21 2.61 12.56
CA ASN A 27 0.95 3.35 12.41
C ASN A 27 0.24 3.09 11.07
N CYS A 28 0.68 2.08 10.32
CA CYS A 28 0.17 1.80 8.97
C CYS A 28 -0.95 0.76 8.90
N VAL A 29 -1.15 -0.02 9.98
CA VAL A 29 -2.18 -1.06 10.08
C VAL A 29 -3.22 -0.65 11.12
N GLU A 30 -4.45 -0.41 10.67
CA GLU A 30 -5.59 -0.12 11.54
C GLU A 30 -6.44 -1.39 11.77
N GLU A 31 -6.93 -1.59 12.98
CA GLU A 31 -7.86 -2.67 13.30
C GLU A 31 -9.30 -2.17 13.17
N ARG A 32 -10.16 -2.92 12.48
CA ARG A 32 -11.56 -2.54 12.24
C ARG A 32 -12.51 -3.71 12.37
N GLU A 33 -13.62 -3.45 13.04
CA GLU A 33 -14.76 -4.36 13.10
C GLU A 33 -15.64 -4.20 11.87
N VAL A 34 -15.84 -5.29 11.14
CA VAL A 34 -16.68 -5.37 9.94
C VAL A 34 -17.81 -6.37 10.16
N ILE A 35 -18.97 -6.12 9.57
CA ILE A 35 -20.18 -6.92 9.81
C ILE A 35 -20.31 -8.07 8.82
N ASN A 36 -20.03 -7.81 7.54
CA ASN A 36 -20.10 -8.81 6.48
C ASN A 36 -19.35 -8.34 5.24
N GLU A 37 -18.91 -9.31 4.44
CA GLU A 37 -18.39 -9.07 3.10
C GLU A 37 -19.56 -8.96 2.12
N THR A 38 -19.52 -7.95 1.25
CA THR A 38 -20.52 -7.75 0.20
C THR A 38 -19.82 -7.58 -1.14
N PRO A 39 -20.52 -7.64 -2.28
CA PRO A 39 -19.91 -7.33 -3.58
C PRO A 39 -19.32 -5.92 -3.68
N LYS A 40 -19.71 -5.00 -2.78
CA LYS A 40 -19.17 -3.64 -2.68
C LYS A 40 -17.99 -3.52 -1.69
N GLY A 41 -17.60 -4.64 -1.06
CA GLY A 41 -16.56 -4.75 -0.04
C GLY A 41 -17.11 -5.00 1.37
N TYR A 42 -16.22 -4.93 2.37
CA TYR A 42 -16.59 -5.06 3.77
C TYR A 42 -17.47 -3.91 4.25
N ARG A 43 -18.58 -4.27 4.89
CA ARG A 43 -19.51 -3.34 5.55
C ARG A 43 -19.01 -3.05 6.96
N MET A 44 -18.61 -1.81 7.23
CA MET A 44 -18.28 -1.41 8.60
C MET A 44 -19.55 -1.19 9.44
N SER A 45 -19.49 -1.62 10.70
CA SER A 45 -20.49 -1.19 11.69
C SER A 45 -20.14 0.22 12.14
N VAL A 46 -21.04 1.18 11.92
CA VAL A 46 -20.98 2.47 12.61
C VAL A 46 -22.24 2.64 13.43
N SER A 47 -22.05 3.16 14.64
CA SER A 47 -23.05 3.33 15.69
C SER A 47 -24.28 4.16 15.28
N TYR A 48 -24.22 4.89 14.15
CA TYR A 48 -25.27 5.78 13.67
C TYR A 48 -26.08 5.23 12.47
N GLY A 49 -26.04 3.92 12.20
CA GLY A 49 -26.93 3.27 11.24
C GLY A 49 -26.58 3.45 9.75
N THR A 50 -25.48 4.12 9.42
CA THR A 50 -25.03 4.31 8.03
C THR A 50 -23.96 3.30 7.64
N SER A 51 -24.27 2.31 6.81
CA SER A 51 -23.24 1.35 6.36
C SER A 51 -22.21 2.00 5.43
N VAL A 52 -20.91 1.89 5.76
CA VAL A 52 -19.79 2.36 4.91
C VAL A 52 -19.09 1.17 4.27
N TYR A 53 -18.81 1.26 2.97
CA TYR A 53 -18.05 0.26 2.21
C TYR A 53 -16.63 0.77 1.96
N LEU A 54 -15.63 -0.01 2.35
CA LEU A 54 -14.26 0.48 2.47
C LEU A 54 -13.30 -0.02 1.39
N HIS A 55 -13.71 -0.94 0.52
CA HIS A 55 -12.81 -1.59 -0.46
C HIS A 55 -12.16 -0.64 -1.47
N ALA A 56 -12.74 0.53 -1.71
CA ALA A 56 -12.19 1.47 -2.68
C ALA A 56 -10.80 1.98 -2.24
N ASP A 57 -10.68 2.38 -0.98
CA ASP A 57 -9.50 3.04 -0.45
C ASP A 57 -8.68 2.15 0.50
N TYR A 58 -9.22 1.02 0.97
CA TYR A 58 -8.57 0.14 1.94
C TYR A 58 -8.23 -1.25 1.36
N GLU A 59 -7.12 -1.79 1.83
CA GLU A 59 -6.76 -3.21 1.71
C GLU A 59 -7.04 -3.90 3.05
N PHE A 60 -7.61 -5.11 3.03
CA PHE A 60 -8.03 -5.85 4.22
C PHE A 60 -7.26 -7.16 4.39
N PHE A 61 -7.02 -7.54 5.64
CA PHE A 61 -6.25 -8.71 6.02
C PHE A 61 -6.86 -9.38 7.25
N GLU A 62 -6.81 -10.71 7.27
CA GLU A 62 -7.30 -11.51 8.41
C GLU A 62 -6.32 -11.49 9.61
N SER A 63 -5.07 -11.09 9.39
CA SER A 63 -4.08 -10.99 10.45
C SER A 63 -3.19 -9.76 10.29
N ARG A 64 -2.75 -9.22 11.43
CA ARG A 64 -1.77 -8.13 11.49
C ARG A 64 -0.46 -8.50 10.80
N GLN A 65 -0.04 -9.76 10.91
CA GLN A 65 1.16 -10.26 10.22
C GLN A 65 1.02 -10.19 8.69
N ALA A 66 -0.12 -10.59 8.14
CA ALA A 66 -0.38 -10.50 6.70
C ALA A 66 -0.38 -9.04 6.22
N ALA A 67 -0.97 -8.13 7.00
CA ALA A 67 -0.94 -6.70 6.71
C ALA A 67 0.51 -6.16 6.67
N TYR A 68 1.34 -6.51 7.66
CA TYR A 68 2.75 -6.10 7.67
C TYR A 68 3.57 -6.69 6.53
N GLN A 69 3.33 -7.96 6.16
CA GLN A 69 4.00 -8.55 5.00
C GLN A 69 3.64 -7.81 3.70
N TRP A 70 2.38 -7.38 3.57
CA TRP A 70 1.95 -6.57 2.44
C TRP A 70 2.67 -5.21 2.42
N CYS A 71 2.76 -4.53 3.57
CA CYS A 71 3.51 -3.28 3.70
C CYS A 71 4.97 -3.47 3.28
N ALA A 72 5.65 -4.48 3.85
CA ALA A 72 7.05 -4.75 3.57
C ALA A 72 7.31 -4.94 2.07
N ARG A 73 6.46 -5.71 1.37
CA ARG A 73 6.58 -5.92 -0.09
C ARG A 73 6.48 -4.62 -0.88
N ARG A 74 5.58 -3.71 -0.49
CA ARG A 74 5.43 -2.39 -1.14
C ARG A 74 6.64 -1.50 -0.93
N VAL A 75 7.21 -1.53 0.28
CA VAL A 75 8.45 -0.80 0.61
C VAL A 75 9.61 -1.33 -0.23
N THR A 76 9.80 -2.65 -0.27
CA THR A 76 10.86 -3.29 -1.07
C THR A 76 10.76 -2.91 -2.55
N ALA A 77 9.56 -3.02 -3.13
CA ALA A 77 9.33 -2.64 -4.53
C ALA A 77 9.63 -1.14 -4.79
N SER A 78 9.31 -0.28 -3.83
CA SER A 78 9.61 1.16 -3.93
C SER A 78 11.12 1.43 -3.88
N ILE A 79 11.84 0.74 -2.99
CA ILE A 79 13.30 0.82 -2.89
C ILE A 79 13.96 0.33 -4.18
N GLU A 80 13.52 -0.79 -4.75
CA GLU A 80 14.03 -1.32 -6.01
C GLU A 80 13.83 -0.33 -7.17
N LYS A 81 12.65 0.29 -7.26
CA LYS A 81 12.35 1.32 -8.27
C LYS A 81 13.26 2.55 -8.11
N MET A 82 13.56 2.96 -6.88
CA MET A 82 14.51 4.05 -6.62
C MET A 82 15.94 3.69 -7.04
N LYS A 83 16.39 2.47 -6.72
CA LYS A 83 17.71 1.97 -7.16
C LYS A 83 17.85 1.99 -8.68
N GLN A 84 16.83 1.52 -9.40
CA GLN A 84 16.82 1.53 -10.87
C GLN A 84 16.92 2.96 -11.43
N LYS A 85 16.18 3.92 -10.85
CA LYS A 85 16.26 5.33 -11.25
C LYS A 85 17.64 5.93 -11.01
N MET A 86 18.27 5.62 -9.86
CA MET A 86 19.62 6.08 -9.55
C MET A 86 20.66 5.51 -10.54
N GLN A 87 20.60 4.22 -10.82
CA GLN A 87 21.49 3.57 -11.80
C GLN A 87 21.32 4.15 -13.21
N ALA A 88 20.09 4.42 -13.63
CA ALA A 88 19.82 5.07 -14.92
C ALA A 88 20.35 6.51 -14.99
N ALA A 89 20.22 7.27 -13.91
CA ALA A 89 20.78 8.62 -13.81
C ALA A 89 22.31 8.60 -13.86
N GLU A 90 22.96 7.66 -13.17
CA GLU A 90 24.42 7.49 -13.18
C GLU A 90 24.93 7.10 -14.57
N ALA A 91 24.28 6.13 -15.24
CA ALA A 91 24.61 5.74 -16.61
C ALA A 91 24.47 6.91 -17.61
N THR A 92 23.46 7.76 -17.42
CA THR A 92 23.25 8.97 -18.24
C THR A 92 24.37 9.99 -18.02
N LYS A 93 24.80 10.17 -16.77
CA LYS A 93 25.91 11.06 -16.42
C LYS A 93 27.23 10.60 -17.05
N ILE A 94 27.53 9.29 -17.02
CA ILE A 94 28.74 8.72 -17.64
C ILE A 94 28.75 9.01 -19.14
N LYS A 95 27.64 8.75 -19.84
CA LYS A 95 27.52 9.03 -21.28
C LYS A 95 27.71 10.50 -21.63
N LEU A 96 27.21 11.42 -20.79
CA LEU A 96 27.41 12.86 -20.98
C LEU A 96 28.89 13.26 -20.84
N ILE A 97 29.60 12.68 -19.87
CA ILE A 97 31.03 12.92 -19.67
C ILE A 97 31.83 12.41 -20.88
N GLU A 98 31.56 11.18 -21.34
CA GLU A 98 32.21 10.60 -22.53
C GLU A 98 31.95 11.42 -23.79
N ALA A 99 30.72 11.88 -24.00
CA ALA A 99 30.38 12.74 -25.14
C ALA A 99 31.09 14.10 -25.11
N SER A 100 31.31 14.66 -23.90
CA SER A 100 32.06 15.91 -23.74
C SER A 100 33.57 15.76 -23.88
N GLY A 101 34.12 14.58 -23.58
CA GLY A 101 35.56 14.29 -23.72
C GLY A 101 35.99 14.03 -25.17
N ASN A 102 35.06 13.68 -26.06
CA ASN A 102 35.36 13.31 -27.45
C ASN A 102 35.15 14.45 -28.47
N CYS A 103 34.92 15.69 -28.02
CA CYS A 103 34.73 16.87 -28.88
C CYS A 103 36.03 17.67 -29.14
N GLY A 104 37.19 17.04 -28.97
CA GLY A 104 38.48 17.70 -29.18
C GLY A 104 39.57 16.74 -29.61
N GLU A 105 39.51 16.30 -30.86
CA GLU A 105 40.66 15.92 -31.71
C GLU A 105 40.26 16.04 -33.19
#